data_AF-A0A4V1ZDL8-F1
#
_entry.id   AF-A0A4V1ZDL8-F1
#
_cell.length_a   1.000
_cell.length_b   1.000
_cell.length_c   1.000
_cell.angle_alpha   90.00
_cell.angle_beta   90.00
_cell.angle_gamma   90.00
#
_symmetry.space_group_name_H-M   'P 1'
#
loop_
_entity.id
_entity.type
_entity.pdbx_description
1 polymer ?
#
loop_
_entity_poly.entity_id
_entity_poly.type
_entity_poly.pdbx_seq_one_letter_code
_entity_poly.pdbx_strand_id
1 'polypeptide(L)'
;MKLLPFETIILETKLNEEEIINRLTDFIESEKIFRLRTLLSKEPELPYEGKIEEQKFKIQRITGDRLHIFPVITGNLENVSENTLVKLRIRLSILT
;
A
#
# COMPACT_ATOMS: atom_id res chain seq x y z
N MET A 1 2.87 21.22 -7.62
CA MET A 1 2.94 20.58 -8.96
C MET A 1 2.12 19.30 -8.92
N LYS A 2 1.30 19.03 -9.94
CA LYS A 2 0.53 17.78 -10.05
C LYS A 2 1.48 16.69 -10.56
N LEU A 3 2.13 15.98 -9.64
CA LEU A 3 3.23 15.06 -9.95
C LEU A 3 2.76 13.67 -10.42
N LEU A 4 1.47 13.35 -10.24
CA LEU A 4 0.88 12.08 -10.66
C LEU A 4 -0.23 12.31 -11.69
N PRO A 5 -0.35 11.44 -12.71
CA PRO A 5 -1.40 11.55 -13.73
C PRO A 5 -2.79 11.39 -13.13
N PHE A 6 -2.92 10.62 -12.05
CA PHE A 6 -4.15 10.43 -11.28
C PHE A 6 -3.80 10.24 -9.80
N GLU A 7 -4.45 11.02 -8.94
CA GLU A 7 -4.31 10.87 -7.48
C GLU A 7 -5.32 9.88 -6.91
N THR A 8 -6.42 9.63 -7.60
CA THR A 8 -7.51 8.76 -7.16
C THR A 8 -7.87 7.79 -8.27
N ILE A 9 -7.98 6.51 -7.91
CA ILE A 9 -8.36 5.42 -8.80
C ILE A 9 -9.47 4.64 -8.09
N ILE A 10 -10.53 4.30 -8.80
CA ILE A 10 -11.59 3.43 -8.27
C ILE A 10 -11.55 2.16 -9.10
N LEU A 11 -11.31 1.03 -8.44
CA LEU A 11 -11.40 -0.29 -9.05
C LEU A 11 -12.68 -0.95 -8.58
N GLU A 12 -13.30 -1.74 -9.44
CA GLU A 12 -14.48 -2.55 -9.11
C GLU A 12 -14.13 -4.02 -9.26
N THR A 13 -14.54 -4.83 -8.29
CA THR A 13 -14.29 -6.27 -8.29
C THR A 13 -15.46 -7.04 -7.69
N LYS A 14 -15.60 -8.31 -8.07
CA LYS A 14 -16.56 -9.25 -7.47
C LYS A 14 -16.05 -9.92 -6.20
N LEU A 15 -14.79 -9.66 -5.82
CA LEU A 15 -14.23 -10.18 -4.57
C LEU A 15 -14.91 -9.47 -3.41
N ASN A 16 -15.21 -10.21 -2.34
CA ASN A 16 -15.64 -9.60 -1.09
C ASN A 16 -14.45 -8.90 -0.41
N GLU A 17 -14.74 -8.07 0.60
CA GLU A 17 -13.73 -7.28 1.29
C GLU A 17 -12.66 -8.15 1.96
N GLU A 18 -13.07 -9.23 2.63
CA GLU A 18 -12.17 -10.15 3.33
C GLU A 18 -11.14 -10.79 2.39
N GLU A 19 -11.57 -11.27 1.23
CA GLU A 19 -10.70 -11.84 0.21
C GLU A 19 -9.72 -10.81 -0.36
N ILE A 20 -10.15 -9.56 -0.51
CA ILE A 20 -9.25 -8.47 -0.93
C ILE A 20 -8.19 -8.22 0.15
N ILE A 21 -8.59 -8.18 1.42
CA ILE A 21 -7.68 -7.99 2.55
C ILE A 21 -6.68 -9.15 2.64
N ASN A 22 -7.14 -10.39 2.53
CA ASN A 22 -6.28 -11.57 2.55
C ASN A 22 -5.24 -11.55 1.41
N ARG A 23 -5.67 -11.18 0.21
CA ARG A 23 -4.72 -10.99 -0.91
C ARG A 23 -3.73 -9.87 -0.64
N LEU A 24 -4.18 -8.77 -0.05
CA LEU A 24 -3.28 -7.66 0.30
C LEU A 24 -2.24 -8.10 1.34
N THR A 25 -2.61 -8.92 2.33
CA THR A 25 -1.67 -9.44 3.33
C THR A 25 -0.56 -10.29 2.73
N ASP A 26 -0.79 -10.96 1.60
CA ASP A 26 0.23 -11.74 0.89
C ASP A 26 1.31 -10.86 0.22
N PHE A 27 1.11 -9.54 0.14
CA PHE A 27 2.04 -8.60 -0.48
C PHE A 27 2.57 -7.52 0.47
N ILE A 28 2.04 -7.45 1.69
CA ILE A 28 2.33 -6.37 2.65
C ILE A 28 2.93 -6.96 3.92
N GLU A 29 4.14 -6.53 4.27
CA GLU A 29 4.65 -6.73 5.62
C GLU A 29 4.30 -5.56 6.54
N SER A 30 4.31 -5.80 7.85
CA SER A 30 4.09 -4.76 8.85
C SER A 30 5.15 -3.65 8.73
N GLU A 31 4.71 -2.39 8.90
CA GLU A 31 5.58 -1.20 8.86
C GLU A 31 6.76 -1.33 9.84
N LYS A 32 8.00 -1.22 9.33
CA LYS A 32 9.23 -1.27 10.13
C LYS A 32 9.83 0.12 10.27
N ILE A 33 9.98 0.59 11.51
CA ILE A 33 10.54 1.94 11.81
C ILE A 33 12.04 2.00 11.47
N PHE A 34 12.77 0.88 11.57
CA PHE A 34 14.19 0.80 11.23
C PHE A 34 14.47 -0.44 10.39
N ARG A 35 14.79 -0.23 9.11
CA ARG A 35 15.44 -1.23 8.25
C ARG A 35 16.92 -0.91 8.22
N LEU A 36 17.68 -1.45 9.17
CA LEU A 36 19.15 -1.39 9.17
C LEU A 36 19.65 -2.06 7.89
N ARG A 37 20.11 -1.29 6.89
CA ARG A 37 20.73 -1.84 5.68
C ARG A 37 22.18 -2.20 5.97
N THR A 38 22.40 -3.31 6.66
CA THR A 38 23.74 -3.89 6.86
C THR A 38 23.91 -5.12 5.97
N LEU A 39 25.13 -5.62 5.78
CA LEU A 39 25.38 -6.89 5.08
C LEU A 39 24.68 -8.10 5.73
N LEU A 40 24.13 -7.93 6.93
CA LEU A 40 23.40 -8.93 7.72
C LEU A 40 21.88 -8.73 7.72
N SER A 41 21.36 -7.65 7.12
CA SER A 41 19.92 -7.44 7.06
C SER A 41 19.29 -8.31 6.00
N LYS A 42 18.32 -9.13 6.42
CA LYS A 42 17.47 -9.93 5.54
C LYS A 42 16.76 -9.01 4.56
N GLU A 43 16.78 -9.38 3.29
CA GLU A 43 15.97 -8.70 2.28
C GLU A 43 14.49 -8.70 2.70
N PRO A 44 13.73 -7.65 2.35
CA PRO A 44 12.30 -7.64 2.60
C PRO A 44 11.65 -8.88 1.98
N GLU A 45 10.85 -9.59 2.78
CA GLU A 45 10.16 -10.80 2.32
C GLU A 45 9.03 -10.46 1.34
N LEU A 46 8.49 -9.25 1.46
CA LEU A 46 7.36 -8.76 0.68
C LEU A 46 7.69 -7.40 0.03
N PRO A 47 7.05 -7.06 -1.11
CA PRO A 47 7.39 -5.86 -1.86
C PRO A 47 6.85 -4.55 -1.24
N TYR A 48 5.85 -4.64 -0.37
CA TYR A 48 5.24 -3.48 0.28
C TYR A 48 5.31 -3.60 1.80
N GLU A 49 5.33 -2.44 2.47
CA GLU A 49 5.11 -2.36 3.91
C GLU A 49 3.94 -1.41 4.20
N GLY A 50 3.27 -1.63 5.33
CA GLY A 50 2.18 -0.75 5.72
C GLY A 50 1.32 -1.31 6.82
N LYS A 51 0.08 -0.83 6.84
CA LYS A 51 -0.96 -1.23 7.79
C LYS A 51 -2.27 -1.45 7.06
N ILE A 52 -2.99 -2.45 7.55
CA ILE A 52 -4.37 -2.72 7.18
C ILE A 52 -5.19 -2.61 8.47
N GLU A 53 -6.24 -1.79 8.43
CA GLU A 53 -7.17 -1.56 9.53
C GLU A 53 -8.59 -1.67 8.96
N GLU A 54 -9.29 -2.76 9.32
CA GLU A 54 -10.64 -3.05 8.83
C GLU A 54 -10.69 -3.03 7.28
N GLN A 55 -11.50 -2.15 6.69
CA GLN A 55 -11.64 -1.95 5.25
C GLN A 55 -10.70 -0.87 4.68
N LYS A 56 -9.63 -0.53 5.40
CA LYS A 56 -8.68 0.51 4.99
C LYS A 56 -7.28 -0.03 5.00
N PHE A 57 -6.47 0.44 4.07
CA PHE A 57 -5.05 0.14 4.07
C PHE A 57 -4.24 1.36 3.70
N LYS A 58 -3.03 1.42 4.23
CA LYS A 58 -2.00 2.39 3.87
C LYS A 58 -0.71 1.63 3.67
N ILE A 59 -0.20 1.67 2.44
CA ILE A 59 0.98 0.91 2.04
C ILE A 59 1.96 1.79 1.27
N GLN A 60 3.22 1.40 1.30
CA GLN A 60 4.28 1.97 0.50
C GLN A 60 5.20 0.87 0.01
N ARG A 61 5.83 1.08 -1.14
CA ARG A 61 6.80 0.11 -1.67
C ARG A 61 8.06 0.17 -0.82
N ILE A 62 8.60 -0.99 -0.45
CA ILE A 62 9.92 -1.06 0.17
C ILE A 62 10.94 -0.88 -0.96
N THR A 63 11.58 0.29 -1.00
CA THR A 63 12.60 0.60 -2.01
C THR A 63 14.00 0.65 -1.41
N GLY A 64 14.97 0.19 -2.20
CA GLY A 64 16.40 0.33 -1.96
C GLY A 64 16.94 1.72 -2.37
N ASP A 65 16.10 2.58 -2.95
CA ASP A 65 16.56 3.86 -3.48
C ASP A 65 17.00 4.84 -2.39
N ARG A 66 17.90 5.76 -2.78
CA ARG A 66 18.45 6.82 -1.92
C ARG A 66 17.57 8.06 -1.87
N LEU A 67 16.61 8.18 -2.79
CA LEU A 67 15.67 9.30 -2.82
C LEU A 67 14.63 9.09 -1.72
N HIS A 68 14.49 10.10 -0.84
CA HIS A 68 13.52 10.11 0.27
C HIS A 68 12.08 10.40 -0.20
N ILE A 69 11.74 10.06 -1.45
CA ILE A 69 10.43 10.32 -2.05
C ILE A 69 9.84 8.98 -2.45
N PHE A 70 8.71 8.62 -1.85
CA PHE A 70 8.04 7.35 -2.11
C PHE A 70 6.53 7.54 -2.23
N PRO A 71 5.88 6.83 -3.16
CA PRO A 71 4.44 6.84 -3.25
C PRO A 71 3.85 6.05 -2.08
N VAL A 72 2.96 6.70 -1.35
CA VAL A 72 2.06 6.10 -0.37
C VAL A 72 0.72 5.88 -1.04
N ILE A 73 0.25 4.65 -1.00
CA ILE A 73 -1.05 4.23 -1.50
C ILE A 73 -1.96 4.03 -0.30
N THR A 74 -3.04 4.79 -0.23
CA THR A 74 -4.14 4.56 0.72
C THR A 74 -5.32 3.99 -0.03
N GLY A 75 -5.93 2.95 0.51
CA GLY A 75 -7.13 2.36 -0.05
C GLY A 75 -8.26 2.27 0.96
N ASN A 76 -9.49 2.35 0.47
CA ASN A 76 -10.68 2.00 1.22
C ASN A 76 -11.56 1.07 0.38
N LEU A 77 -12.05 0.01 1.01
CA LEU A 77 -13.01 -0.92 0.44
C LEU A 77 -14.42 -0.47 0.80
N GLU A 78 -15.31 -0.50 -0.18
CA GLU A 78 -16.72 -0.26 0.01
C GLU A 78 -17.52 -1.34 -0.71
N ASN A 79 -18.31 -2.10 0.05
CA ASN A 79 -19.28 -3.02 -0.54
C ASN A 79 -20.42 -2.26 -1.24
N VAL A 80 -20.67 -2.59 -2.50
CA VAL A 80 -21.75 -2.03 -3.32
C VAL A 80 -22.50 -3.19 -3.98
N SER A 81 -23.59 -3.60 -3.34
CA SER A 81 -24.42 -4.74 -3.78
C SER A 81 -23.61 -6.04 -3.84
N GLU A 82 -23.38 -6.57 -5.05
CA GLU A 82 -22.65 -7.83 -5.27
C GLU A 82 -21.15 -7.60 -5.56
N ASN A 83 -20.72 -6.35 -5.60
CA ASN A 83 -19.36 -5.96 -5.94
C ASN A 83 -18.72 -5.19 -4.77
N THR A 84 -17.40 -5.10 -4.81
CA THR A 84 -16.61 -4.25 -3.91
C THR A 84 -15.90 -3.19 -4.74
N LEU A 85 -16.00 -1.94 -4.31
CA LEU A 85 -15.21 -0.84 -4.82
C LEU A 85 -13.94 -0.69 -4.00
N VAL A 86 -12.80 -0.62 -4.68
CA VAL A 86 -11.50 -0.30 -4.08
C VAL A 86 -11.15 1.12 -4.47
N LYS A 87 -11.35 2.06 -3.54
CA LYS A 87 -11.01 3.47 -3.72
C LYS A 87 -9.58 3.69 -3.30
N LEU A 88 -8.69 3.82 -4.28
CA LEU A 88 -7.28 4.08 -4.09
C LEU A 88 -6.99 5.57 -4.17
N ARG A 89 -6.05 6.01 -3.34
CA ARG A 89 -5.43 7.31 -3.44
C ARG A 89 -3.91 7.18 -3.35
N ILE A 90 -3.21 7.79 -4.28
CA ILE A 90 -1.75 7.79 -4.35
C ILE A 90 -1.26 9.20 -4.00
N ARG A 91 -0.31 9.29 -3.07
CA ARG A 91 0.35 10.53 -2.68
C ARG A 91 1.85 10.30 -2.62
N LEU A 92 2.63 11.27 -3.11
CA LEU A 92 4.07 11.26 -2.87
C LEU A 92 4.33 11.78 -1.45
N SER A 93 5.01 10.98 -0.65
CA SER A 93 5.52 11.39 0.65
C SER A 93 7.01 11.68 0.55
N ILE A 94 7.45 12.72 1.26
CA ILE A 94 8.86 13.05 1.41
C ILE A 94 9.19 12.82 2.89
N LEU A 95 10.19 11.98 3.20
CA LEU A 95 10.78 11.95 4.54
C LEU A 95 11.59 13.25 4.71
N THR A 96 11.00 14.24 5.38
CA THR A 96 11.70 15.45 5.87
C THR A 96 12.31 15.21 7.24
#